data_AF-A0A7X7DSJ1-F1
#
_entry.id   AF-A0A7X7DSJ1-F1
#
_cell.length_a   1.000
_cell.length_b   1.000
_cell.length_c   1.000
_cell.angle_alpha   90.00
_cell.angle_beta   90.00
_cell.angle_gamma   90.00
#
_symmetry.space_group_name_H-M   'P 1'
#
loop_
_entity.id
_entity.type
_entity.pdbx_description
1 polymer ?
#
loop_
_entity_poly.entity_id
_entity_poly.type
_entity_poly.pdbx_seq_one_letter_code
_entity_poly.pdbx_strand_id
1 'polypeptide(L)'
;MGSRKQSQSTEFTFPSPPDFLPEWALREGGDWAGLDEFSLLVKAEERTGKILELEYHDLPFGTWGVHIVRGRRGLIFINKRLSPYWRRFALFHELYHFLEHNGGMELWTRTATPLSSFEHQADLFAWGALRKEWGRCWAHAFP
;
A
#
# COMPACT_ATOMS: atom_id res chain seq x y z
N MET A 1 33.75 18.58 -26.99
CA MET A 1 33.46 17.33 -26.23
C MET A 1 32.45 17.65 -25.14
N GLY A 2 31.17 17.51 -25.43
CA GLY A 2 30.10 17.71 -24.43
C GLY A 2 29.73 16.37 -23.82
N SER A 3 30.08 16.16 -22.55
CA SER A 3 29.58 15.01 -21.78
C SER A 3 28.06 15.15 -21.66
N ARG A 4 27.31 14.32 -22.40
CA ARG A 4 25.91 14.05 -22.10
C ARG A 4 25.86 13.47 -20.68
N LYS A 5 25.42 14.28 -19.71
CA LYS A 5 24.87 13.74 -18.47
C LYS A 5 23.71 12.84 -18.88
N GLN A 6 23.87 11.53 -18.70
CA GLN A 6 22.73 10.61 -18.73
C GLN A 6 21.74 11.13 -17.68
N SER A 7 20.59 11.60 -18.14
CA SER A 7 19.43 11.80 -17.28
C SER A 7 19.09 10.42 -16.73
N GLN A 8 19.45 10.15 -15.48
CA GLN A 8 18.90 9.01 -14.76
C GLN A 8 17.38 9.18 -14.78
N SER A 9 16.68 8.23 -15.40
CA SER A 9 15.22 8.21 -15.45
C SER A 9 14.67 8.34 -14.03
N THR A 10 13.99 9.46 -13.77
CA THR A 10 13.36 9.84 -12.49
C THR A 10 12.02 9.12 -12.26
N GLU A 11 11.86 7.95 -12.86
CA GLU A 11 10.55 7.32 -13.05
C GLU A 11 10.34 6.24 -11.99
N PHE A 12 9.20 6.31 -11.31
CA PHE A 12 8.76 5.24 -10.44
C PHE A 12 8.46 4.01 -11.30
N THR A 13 9.06 2.88 -10.98
CA THR A 13 8.55 1.59 -11.46
C THR A 13 7.28 1.28 -10.70
N PHE A 14 6.27 0.72 -11.36
CA PHE A 14 5.01 0.33 -10.74
C PHE A 14 4.65 -1.10 -11.14
N PRO A 15 3.96 -1.86 -10.28
CA PRO A 15 3.52 -3.20 -10.63
C PRO A 15 2.40 -3.09 -11.66
N SER A 16 2.38 -4.01 -12.62
CA SER A 16 1.21 -4.13 -13.50
C SER A 16 0.03 -4.69 -12.69
N PRO A 17 -1.22 -4.29 -12.99
CA PRO A 17 -2.38 -4.98 -12.47
C PRO A 17 -2.30 -6.47 -12.83
N PRO A 18 -2.53 -7.39 -11.88
CA PRO A 18 -2.51 -8.83 -12.18
C PRO A 18 -3.77 -9.22 -12.99
N ASP A 19 -3.61 -10.18 -13.91
CA ASP A 19 -4.72 -10.72 -14.70
C ASP A 19 -5.83 -11.31 -13.82
N PHE A 20 -5.41 -11.94 -12.72
CA PHE A 20 -6.29 -12.51 -11.72
C PHE A 20 -5.85 -12.10 -10.31
N LEU A 21 -6.81 -11.64 -9.52
CA LEU A 21 -6.61 -11.40 -8.09
C LEU A 21 -7.14 -12.59 -7.31
N PRO A 22 -6.37 -13.16 -6.38
CA PRO A 22 -6.86 -14.23 -5.54
C PRO A 22 -8.02 -13.75 -4.67
N GLU A 23 -8.93 -14.68 -4.33
CA GLU A 23 -10.16 -14.36 -3.62
C GLU A 23 -9.91 -13.66 -2.28
N TRP A 24 -8.86 -14.07 -1.55
CA TRP A 24 -8.49 -13.44 -0.29
C TRP A 24 -8.17 -11.95 -0.48
N ALA A 25 -7.45 -11.57 -1.54
CA ALA A 25 -7.07 -10.18 -1.79
C ALA A 25 -8.27 -9.32 -2.19
N LEU A 26 -9.19 -9.89 -2.99
CA LEU A 26 -10.45 -9.24 -3.34
C LEU A 26 -11.34 -8.99 -2.12
N ARG A 27 -11.41 -9.96 -1.21
CA ARG A 27 -12.18 -9.85 0.02
C ARG A 27 -11.52 -8.87 0.99
N GLU A 28 -10.28 -9.16 1.38
CA GLU A 28 -9.58 -8.44 2.45
C GLU A 28 -9.18 -7.03 2.01
N GLY A 29 -8.57 -6.86 0.83
CA GLY A 29 -8.28 -5.54 0.27
C GLY A 29 -9.57 -4.79 -0.04
N GLY A 30 -10.56 -5.47 -0.62
CA GLY A 30 -11.85 -4.86 -0.95
C GLY A 30 -12.65 -4.35 0.25
N ASP A 31 -12.37 -4.80 1.46
CA ASP A 31 -12.98 -4.23 2.67
C ASP A 31 -12.51 -2.79 2.96
N TRP A 32 -11.39 -2.37 2.38
CA TRP A 32 -10.84 -1.02 2.54
C TRP A 32 -11.18 -0.08 1.39
N ALA A 33 -11.78 -0.62 0.33
CA ALA A 33 -12.14 0.15 -0.86
C ALA A 33 -13.10 1.30 -0.53
N GLY A 34 -12.79 2.49 -1.05
CA GLY A 34 -13.64 3.69 -0.93
C GLY A 34 -13.66 4.36 0.43
N LEU A 35 -12.84 3.93 1.40
CA LEU A 35 -12.70 4.60 2.69
C LEU A 35 -11.85 5.86 2.53
N ASP A 36 -12.30 7.00 3.04
CA ASP A 36 -11.41 8.17 3.16
C ASP A 36 -10.24 7.89 4.11
N GLU A 37 -9.23 8.76 4.11
CA GLU A 37 -8.03 8.57 4.95
C GLU A 37 -8.39 8.42 6.43
N PHE A 38 -9.31 9.22 6.95
CA PHE A 38 -9.75 9.13 8.34
C PHE A 38 -10.36 7.77 8.67
N SER A 39 -11.31 7.30 7.85
CA SER A 39 -11.99 6.01 8.03
C SER A 39 -11.01 4.84 7.90
N LEU A 40 -10.00 4.99 7.02
CA LEU A 40 -8.90 4.03 6.88
C LEU A 40 -8.09 3.92 8.17
N LEU A 41 -7.68 5.05 8.74
CA LEU A 41 -6.91 5.09 9.98
C LEU A 41 -7.71 4.47 11.12
N VAL A 42 -8.94 4.94 11.38
CA VAL A 42 -9.80 4.42 12.44
C VAL A 42 -9.94 2.90 12.35
N LYS A 43 -10.25 2.37 11.16
CA LYS A 43 -10.41 0.93 10.95
C LYS A 43 -9.11 0.15 11.19
N ALA A 44 -7.96 0.72 10.82
CA ALA A 44 -6.65 0.10 11.06
C ALA A 44 -6.29 0.09 12.55
N GLU A 45 -6.60 1.17 13.26
CA GLU A 45 -6.40 1.28 14.70
C GLU A 45 -7.30 0.28 15.46
N GLU A 46 -8.58 0.17 15.08
CA GLU A 46 -9.52 -0.81 15.64
C GLU A 46 -9.05 -2.25 15.44
N ARG A 47 -8.53 -2.58 14.25
CA ARG A 47 -8.06 -3.94 13.95
C ARG A 47 -6.78 -4.32 14.69
N THR A 48 -5.87 -3.35 14.91
CA THR A 48 -4.53 -3.64 15.43
C THR A 48 -4.33 -3.27 16.90
N GLY A 49 -5.22 -2.44 17.47
CA GLY A 49 -5.05 -1.85 18.80
C GLY A 49 -3.86 -0.88 18.90
N LYS A 50 -3.31 -0.45 17.76
CA LYS A 50 -2.20 0.53 17.67
C LYS A 50 -2.76 1.85 17.15
N ILE A 51 -2.11 2.95 17.51
CA ILE A 51 -2.37 4.28 16.93
C ILE A 51 -1.65 4.35 15.58
N LEU A 52 -2.28 4.88 14.55
CA LEU A 52 -1.72 4.99 13.20
C LEU A 52 -1.77 6.43 12.71
N GLU A 53 -0.61 6.96 12.32
CA GLU A 53 -0.47 8.26 11.68
C GLU A 53 -0.17 8.09 10.18
N LEU A 54 -0.62 9.04 9.35
CA LEU A 54 -0.38 9.07 7.91
C LEU A 54 0.20 10.44 7.51
N GLU A 55 1.32 10.43 6.82
CA GLU A 55 1.99 11.65 6.36
C GLU A 55 2.47 11.54 4.90
N TYR A 56 2.52 12.67 4.20
CA TYR A 56 2.94 12.78 2.81
C TYR A 56 4.24 13.59 2.67
N HIS A 57 5.32 12.95 2.22
CA HIS A 57 6.65 13.57 2.15
C HIS A 57 7.35 13.40 0.80
N ASP A 58 8.39 14.21 0.57
CA ASP A 58 9.36 13.95 -0.51
C ASP A 58 10.27 12.79 -0.09
N LEU A 59 9.89 11.56 -0.46
CA LEU A 59 10.72 10.38 -0.23
C LEU A 59 11.77 10.21 -1.33
N PRO A 60 12.85 9.43 -1.08
CA PRO A 60 13.85 9.10 -2.09
C PRO A 60 13.24 8.58 -3.40
N PHE A 61 13.95 8.79 -4.50
CA PHE A 61 13.51 8.33 -5.81
C PHE A 61 13.30 6.81 -5.82
N GLY A 62 12.20 6.35 -6.41
CA GLY A 62 11.82 4.93 -6.46
C GLY A 62 11.08 4.43 -5.22
N THR A 63 10.99 5.20 -4.14
CA THR A 63 10.22 4.81 -2.94
C THR A 63 8.78 5.29 -3.06
N TRP A 64 7.81 4.37 -3.00
CA TRP A 64 6.38 4.73 -3.02
C TRP A 64 5.88 5.14 -1.63
N GLY A 65 6.26 4.39 -0.61
CA GLY A 65 5.91 4.62 0.77
C GLY A 65 6.82 3.82 1.70
N VAL A 66 6.64 4.03 3.00
CA VAL A 66 7.26 3.25 4.08
C VAL A 66 6.31 3.27 5.28
N HIS A 67 6.09 2.12 5.90
CA HIS A 67 5.50 2.02 7.23
C HIS A 67 6.59 1.85 8.31
N ILE A 68 6.34 2.40 9.50
CA ILE A 68 7.20 2.27 10.67
C ILE A 68 6.31 1.91 11.86
N VAL A 69 6.67 0.87 12.62
CA VAL A 69 5.96 0.49 13.85
C VAL A 69 6.91 0.55 15.03
N ARG A 70 6.51 1.24 16.11
CA ARG A 70 7.23 1.31 17.38
C ARG A 70 6.25 1.17 18.55
N GLY A 71 6.27 0.01 19.20
CA GLY A 71 5.35 -0.29 20.30
C GLY A 71 3.89 -0.23 19.85
N ARG A 72 3.12 0.70 20.43
CA ARG A 72 1.70 0.91 20.11
C ARG A 72 1.45 1.98 19.04
N ARG A 73 2.49 2.49 18.38
CA ARG A 73 2.37 3.52 17.34
C ARG A 73 2.88 3.01 16.00
N GLY A 74 2.10 3.25 14.97
CA GLY A 74 2.45 3.09 13.56
C GLY A 74 2.46 4.44 12.85
N LEU A 75 3.30 4.56 11.85
CA LEU A 75 3.37 5.72 10.96
C LEU A 75 3.53 5.22 9.53
N ILE A 76 2.69 5.70 8.62
CA ILE A 76 2.81 5.46 7.18
C ILE A 76 3.24 6.77 6.52
N PHE A 77 4.34 6.71 5.79
CA PHE A 77 4.80 7.76 4.90
C PHE A 77 4.49 7.41 3.46
N ILE A 78 3.82 8.30 2.74
CA ILE A 78 3.57 8.16 1.30
C ILE A 78 4.34 9.23 0.53
N ASN A 79 4.95 8.83 -0.58
CA ASN A 79 5.67 9.76 -1.43
C ASN A 79 4.68 10.72 -2.11
N LYS A 80 4.74 12.01 -1.75
CA LYS A 80 3.82 13.03 -2.28
C LYS A 80 3.98 13.29 -3.78
N ARG A 81 5.08 12.83 -4.39
CA ARG A 81 5.37 12.95 -5.83
C ARG A 81 4.59 11.94 -6.67
N LEU A 82 3.97 10.94 -6.06
CA LEU A 82 3.10 9.99 -6.75
C LEU A 82 1.81 10.68 -7.22
N SER A 83 1.29 10.24 -8.38
CA SER A 83 -0.07 10.61 -8.80
C SER A 83 -1.10 10.16 -7.74
N PRO A 84 -2.31 10.76 -7.68
CA PRO A 84 -3.34 10.35 -6.72
C PRO A 84 -3.64 8.84 -6.76
N TYR A 85 -3.69 8.25 -7.95
CA TYR A 85 -3.82 6.81 -8.16
C TYR A 85 -2.75 6.02 -7.40
N TRP A 86 -1.49 6.36 -7.64
CA TRP A 86 -0.36 5.63 -7.08
C TRP A 86 -0.12 5.93 -5.60
N ARG A 87 -0.52 7.11 -5.11
CA ARG A 87 -0.58 7.38 -3.66
C ARG A 87 -1.57 6.44 -2.97
N ARG A 88 -2.72 6.22 -3.62
CA ARG A 88 -3.75 5.31 -3.10
C ARG A 88 -3.26 3.86 -3.09
N PHE A 89 -2.62 3.42 -4.17
CA PHE A 89 -1.95 2.11 -4.22
C PHE A 89 -0.93 1.97 -3.08
N ALA A 90 0.01 2.92 -2.98
CA ALA A 90 1.07 2.89 -1.97
C ALA A 90 0.51 2.86 -0.55
N LEU A 91 -0.57 3.60 -0.29
CA LEU A 91 -1.25 3.58 1.00
C LEU A 91 -1.79 2.19 1.35
N PHE A 92 -2.47 1.51 0.43
CA PHE A 92 -2.95 0.16 0.69
C PHE A 92 -1.82 -0.86 0.83
N HIS A 93 -0.74 -0.70 0.06
CA HIS A 93 0.45 -1.53 0.16
C HIS A 93 1.08 -1.40 1.57
N GLU A 94 1.36 -0.18 2.03
CA GLU A 94 1.94 0.04 3.37
C GLU A 94 0.97 -0.31 4.50
N LEU A 95 -0.33 -0.13 4.27
CA LEU A 95 -1.35 -0.58 5.22
C LEU A 95 -1.32 -2.09 5.41
N TYR A 96 -1.20 -2.87 4.34
CA TYR A 96 -1.08 -4.33 4.45
C TYR A 96 0.09 -4.70 5.35
N HIS A 97 1.25 -4.08 5.12
CA HIS A 97 2.41 -4.28 5.97
C HIS A 97 2.11 -3.93 7.44
N PHE A 98 1.47 -2.79 7.70
CA PHE A 98 1.10 -2.39 9.06
C PHE A 98 0.16 -3.39 9.76
N LEU A 99 -0.83 -3.91 9.03
CA LEU A 99 -1.82 -4.88 9.55
C LEU A 99 -1.17 -6.22 9.89
N GLU A 100 -0.25 -6.70 9.04
CA GLU A 100 0.42 -7.98 9.23
C GLU A 100 1.64 -7.88 10.17
N HIS A 101 2.10 -6.67 10.50
CA HIS A 101 3.20 -6.44 11.43
C HIS A 101 2.78 -6.65 12.90
N ASN A 102 2.62 -7.89 13.34
CA ASN A 102 2.33 -8.26 14.74
C ASN A 102 3.57 -8.36 15.66
N GLY A 103 4.64 -7.64 15.34
CA GLY A 103 5.93 -7.76 16.02
C GLY A 103 6.79 -8.80 15.31
N GLY A 104 7.88 -8.34 14.71
CA GLY A 104 8.72 -9.08 13.77
C GLY A 104 9.49 -10.30 14.31
N MET A 105 8.87 -11.21 15.07
CA MET A 105 9.48 -12.45 15.55
C MET A 105 8.55 -13.69 15.50
N GLU A 106 7.24 -13.57 15.73
CA GLU A 106 6.37 -14.75 15.83
C GLU A 106 5.80 -15.27 14.50
N LEU A 107 5.66 -14.40 13.48
CA LEU A 107 5.27 -14.82 12.12
C LEU A 107 6.46 -15.36 11.30
N TRP A 108 7.67 -14.88 11.59
CA TRP A 108 8.91 -15.31 10.91
C TRP A 108 9.34 -16.74 11.26
N THR A 109 8.95 -17.23 12.44
CA THR A 109 9.14 -18.64 12.85
C THR A 109 7.99 -19.54 12.37
N ARG A 110 6.86 -18.91 12.03
CA ARG A 110 5.64 -19.38 11.35
C ARG A 110 5.78 -20.09 10.00
N THR A 111 6.30 -19.29 9.09
CA THR A 111 6.23 -19.48 7.65
C THR A 111 7.43 -18.76 7.04
N ALA A 112 8.37 -19.53 6.50
CA ALA A 112 9.52 -19.04 5.75
C ALA A 112 9.07 -18.43 4.41
N THR A 113 8.25 -17.39 4.46
CA THR A 113 7.78 -16.64 3.29
C THR A 113 8.91 -15.71 2.87
N PRO A 114 9.45 -15.83 1.64
CA PRO A 114 10.48 -14.92 1.15
C PRO A 114 9.99 -13.47 1.21
N LEU A 115 10.88 -12.51 1.46
CA LEU A 115 10.55 -11.07 1.42
C LEU A 115 9.82 -10.68 0.13
N SER A 116 10.19 -11.29 -1.00
CA SER A 116 9.51 -11.09 -2.29
C SER A 116 8.04 -11.52 -2.32
N SER A 117 7.66 -12.51 -1.52
CA SER A 117 6.26 -12.97 -1.41
C SER A 117 5.43 -12.07 -0.49
N PHE A 118 6.05 -11.39 0.48
CA PHE A 118 5.34 -10.47 1.36
C PHE A 118 5.04 -9.14 0.65
N GLU A 119 6.03 -8.60 -0.07
CA GLU A 119 5.83 -7.45 -0.98
C GLU A 119 4.77 -7.77 -2.05
N HIS A 120 4.81 -8.99 -2.61
CA HIS A 120 3.80 -9.41 -3.57
C HIS A 120 2.39 -9.50 -2.95
N GLN A 121 2.26 -9.99 -1.71
CA GLN A 121 0.98 -9.99 -1.01
C GLN A 121 0.46 -8.57 -0.75
N ALA A 122 1.33 -7.64 -0.37
CA ALA A 122 0.99 -6.23 -0.22
C ALA A 122 0.47 -5.63 -1.54
N ASP A 123 1.13 -5.93 -2.66
CA ASP A 123 0.67 -5.52 -4.00
C ASP A 123 -0.70 -6.11 -4.34
N LEU A 124 -0.91 -7.41 -4.12
CA LEU A 124 -2.21 -8.05 -4.38
C LEU A 124 -3.33 -7.46 -3.53
N PHE A 125 -3.06 -7.20 -2.25
CA PHE A 125 -3.99 -6.53 -1.35
C PHE A 125 -4.34 -5.12 -1.86
N ALA A 126 -3.34 -4.33 -2.25
CA ALA A 126 -3.53 -3.00 -2.80
C ALA A 126 -4.36 -3.04 -4.09
N TRP A 127 -4.08 -3.96 -5.00
CA TRP A 127 -4.87 -4.19 -6.20
C TRP A 127 -6.31 -4.62 -5.88
N GLY A 128 -6.52 -5.44 -4.86
CA GLY A 128 -7.84 -5.84 -4.37
C GLY A 128 -8.69 -4.65 -3.90
N ALA A 129 -8.10 -3.76 -3.10
CA ALA A 129 -8.74 -2.55 -2.64
C ALA A 129 -9.11 -1.62 -3.82
N LEU A 130 -8.13 -1.33 -4.68
CA LEU A 130 -8.31 -0.43 -5.82
C LEU A 130 -9.32 -0.96 -6.84
N ARG A 131 -9.30 -2.25 -7.17
CA ARG A 131 -10.23 -2.83 -8.14
C ARG A 131 -11.68 -2.61 -7.72
N LYS A 132 -11.98 -2.78 -6.43
CA LYS A 132 -13.32 -2.56 -5.90
C LYS A 132 -13.65 -1.07 -5.77
N GLU A 133 -12.67 -0.22 -5.47
CA GLU A 133 -12.82 1.23 -5.47
C GLU A 133 -13.16 1.76 -6.87
N TRP A 134 -12.44 1.33 -7.91
CA TRP A 134 -12.76 1.66 -9.30
C TRP A 134 -14.10 1.10 -9.76
N GLY A 135 -14.44 -0.13 -9.37
CA GLY A 135 -15.75 -0.71 -9.67
C GLY A 135 -16.90 0.13 -9.12
N ARG A 136 -16.72 0.79 -7.97
CA ARG A 136 -17.72 1.69 -7.38
C ARG A 136 -17.81 3.03 -8.10
N CYS A 137 -16.68 3.58 -8.57
CA CYS A 137 -16.67 4.84 -9.33
C CYS A 137 -17.49 4.76 -10.64
N TRP A 138 -17.68 3.58 -11.22
CA TRP A 138 -18.46 3.39 -12.46
C TRP A 138 -19.90 2.91 -12.24
N ALA A 139 -20.31 2.58 -11.02
CA ALA A 139 -21.70 2.19 -10.72
C ALA A 139 -22.70 3.37 -10.85
N HIS A 140 -22.19 4.61 -10.90
CA HIS A 140 -22.98 5.83 -11.11
C HIS A 140 -22.77 6.47 -12.49
N ALA A 141 -21.96 5.87 -13.36
CA ALA A 141 -21.57 6.43 -14.65
C ALA A 141 -22.37 5.88 -15.85
N PHE A 142 -23.31 4.97 -15.60
CA PHE A 142 -24.25 4.48 -16.60
C PHE A 142 -25.67 4.51 -16.04
N PRO A 143 -26.55 5.41 -16.55
CA PRO A 143 -28.00 5.29 -16.34
C PRO A 143 -28.59 4.10 -17.11
#